data_AF-A0A4Q3RSE1-F1
#
_entry.id   AF-A0A4Q3RSE1-F1
#
_cell.length_a   1.000
_cell.length_b   1.000
_cell.length_c   1.000
_cell.angle_alpha   90.00
_cell.angle_beta   90.00
_cell.angle_gamma   90.00
#
_symmetry.space_group_name_H-M   'P 1'
#
loop_
_entity.id
_entity.type
_entity.pdbx_description
1 polymer ?
#
loop_
_entity_poly.entity_id
_entity_poly.type
_entity_poly.pdbx_seq_one_letter_code
_entity_poly.pdbx_strand_id
1 'polypeptide(L)'
;MKELFVIAITIMIFVIIFQISKASEYVSVLKGEEKSRKQNNKINAFMLISFLILGLIGVWYCNELFYNKTLFPQGSGSVEGEEVDWMLKVTIGITGIVFVITQVLLFWFSYKYQESDNRKATFFAHNTKLELIWTSVPA
;
A
#
# COMPACT_ATOMS: atom_id res chain seq x y z
N MET A 1 21.97 27.81 -15.89
CA MET A 1 20.98 28.43 -14.98
C MET A 1 19.94 27.42 -14.47
N LYS A 2 19.23 26.68 -15.33
CA LYS A 2 18.23 25.68 -14.90
C LYS A 2 18.81 24.63 -13.91
N GLU A 3 19.99 24.08 -14.20
CA GLU A 3 20.67 23.12 -13.31
C GLU A 3 20.99 23.69 -11.91
N LEU A 4 21.38 24.96 -11.82
CA LEU A 4 21.64 25.62 -10.54
C LEU A 4 20.36 25.79 -9.71
N PHE A 5 19.23 26.10 -10.35
CA PHE A 5 17.94 26.18 -9.68
C PHE A 5 17.47 24.80 -9.18
N VAL A 6 17.64 23.74 -9.98
CA VAL A 6 17.29 22.37 -9.56
C VAL A 6 18.11 21.94 -8.35
N ILE A 7 19.43 22.20 -8.36
CA ILE A 7 20.32 21.90 -7.23
C ILE A 7 19.91 22.71 -5.99
N ALA A 8 19.66 24.02 -6.14
CA ALA A 8 19.25 24.88 -5.02
C ALA A 8 17.92 24.44 -4.39
N ILE A 9 16.93 24.09 -5.22
CA ILE A 9 15.64 23.56 -4.76
C ILE A 9 15.84 22.23 -4.01
N THR A 10 16.68 21.35 -4.54
CA THR A 10 16.96 20.04 -3.92
C THR A 10 17.58 20.22 -2.53
N ILE A 11 18.57 21.12 -2.39
CA ILE A 11 19.19 21.44 -1.09
C ILE A 11 18.15 22.02 -0.13
N MET A 12 17.30 22.93 -0.61
CA MET A 12 16.26 23.55 0.23
C MET A 12 15.25 22.52 0.74
N ILE A 13 14.81 21.59 -0.10
CA ILE A 13 13.95 20.47 0.30
C ILE A 13 14.63 19.63 1.38
N PHE A 14 15.92 19.31 1.20
CA PHE A 14 16.69 18.54 2.18
C PHE A 14 16.77 19.24 3.54
N VAL A 15 17.04 20.55 3.55
CA VAL A 15 17.08 21.36 4.79
C VAL A 15 15.72 21.36 5.49
N ILE A 16 14.63 21.54 4.75
CA ILE A 16 13.27 21.53 5.31
C ILE A 16 12.96 20.15 5.96
N ILE A 17 13.30 19.05 5.29
CA ILE A 17 13.12 17.69 5.83
C ILE A 17 13.92 17.50 7.13
N PHE A 18 15.17 18.00 7.17
CA PHE A 18 16.00 17.92 8.37
C PHE A 18 15.40 18.72 9.54
N GLN A 19 14.91 19.93 9.28
CA GLN A 19 14.27 20.76 10.29
C GLN A 19 13.01 20.11 10.87
N ILE A 20 12.15 19.54 10.01
CA ILE A 20 10.94 18.83 10.45
C ILE A 20 11.31 17.62 11.31
N SER A 21 12.32 16.85 10.90
CA SER A 21 12.80 15.69 11.65
C SER A 21 13.28 16.08 13.05
N LYS A 22 14.10 17.14 13.15
CA LYS A 22 14.61 17.63 14.44
C LYS A 22 13.51 18.19 15.33
N ALA A 23 12.59 18.99 14.79
CA ALA A 23 11.45 19.48 15.54
C ALA A 23 10.59 18.34 16.10
N SER A 24 10.35 17.29 15.30
CA SER A 24 9.62 16.10 15.72
C SER A 24 10.32 15.35 16.87
N GLU A 25 11.65 15.20 16.79
CA GLU A 25 12.48 14.60 17.84
C GLU A 25 12.35 15.37 19.16
N TYR A 26 12.52 16.70 19.14
CA TYR A 26 12.37 17.53 20.35
C TYR A 26 10.98 17.43 20.97
N VAL A 27 9.92 17.41 20.16
CA VAL A 27 8.54 17.24 20.65
C VAL A 27 8.33 15.85 21.27
N SER A 28 8.96 14.82 20.70
CA SER A 28 8.86 13.45 21.22
C SER A 28 9.49 13.29 22.61
N VAL A 29 10.63 13.96 22.84
CA VAL A 29 11.31 13.99 24.14
C VAL A 29 10.47 14.74 25.18
N LEU A 30 9.87 15.87 24.80
CA LEU A 30 9.04 16.70 25.71
C LEU A 30 7.72 16.02 26.12
N LYS A 31 7.10 15.22 25.22
CA LYS A 31 5.83 14.52 25.49
C LYS A 31 6.00 13.24 26.31
N GLY A 32 7.22 12.74 26.45
CA GLY A 32 7.53 11.41 26.98
C GLY A 32 7.39 10.33 25.90
N GLU A 33 8.40 9.45 25.83
CA GLU A 33 8.54 8.44 24.77
C GLU A 33 7.31 7.54 24.62
N GLU A 34 6.69 7.14 25.73
CA GLU A 34 5.54 6.23 25.70
C GLU A 34 4.29 6.88 25.06
N LYS A 35 4.00 8.15 25.39
CA LYS A 35 2.87 8.89 24.79
C LYS A 35 3.12 9.17 23.31
N SER A 36 4.35 9.53 22.96
CA SER A 36 4.77 9.74 21.57
C SER A 36 4.62 8.45 20.74
N ARG A 37 5.08 7.31 21.27
CA ARG A 37 4.99 6.01 20.58
C ARG A 37 3.54 5.58 20.33
N LYS A 38 2.65 5.71 21.33
CA LYS A 38 1.21 5.41 21.18
C LYS A 38 0.53 6.32 20.15
N GLN A 39 0.87 7.61 20.16
CA GLN A 39 0.37 8.56 19.16
C GLN A 39 0.83 8.17 17.75
N ASN A 40 2.12 7.85 17.57
CA ASN A 40 2.68 7.45 16.29
C ASN A 40 2.07 6.14 15.78
N ASN A 41 1.84 5.15 16.63
CA ASN A 41 1.15 3.90 16.25
C ASN A 41 -0.25 4.19 15.68
N LYS A 42 -1.04 5.06 16.35
CA LYS A 42 -2.39 5.42 15.89
C LYS A 42 -2.36 6.20 14.57
N ILE A 43 -1.39 7.11 14.42
CA ILE A 43 -1.19 7.87 13.19
C ILE A 43 -0.81 6.94 12.04
N ASN A 44 0.17 6.05 12.24
CA ASN A 44 0.61 5.09 11.23
C ASN A 44 -0.53 4.14 10.83
N ALA A 45 -1.30 3.63 11.79
CA ALA A 45 -2.46 2.80 11.51
C ALA A 45 -3.51 3.53 10.65
N PHE A 46 -3.77 4.81 10.93
CA PHE A 46 -4.67 5.63 10.12
C PHE A 46 -4.10 5.94 8.73
N MET A 47 -2.81 6.27 8.65
CA MET A 47 -2.11 6.52 7.38
C MET A 47 -2.15 5.31 6.46
N LEU A 48 -2.04 4.09 6.99
CA LEU A 48 -2.17 2.87 6.20
C LEU A 48 -3.56 2.77 5.55
N ILE A 49 -4.66 2.99 6.30
CA ILE A 49 -6.02 2.96 5.73
C ILE A 49 -6.21 4.07 4.69
N SER A 50 -5.71 5.27 4.97
CA SER A 50 -5.74 6.38 4.01
C SER A 50 -4.98 6.02 2.72
N PHE A 51 -3.79 5.43 2.86
CA PHE A 51 -2.98 4.97 1.73
C PHE A 51 -3.68 3.88 0.91
N LEU A 52 -4.39 2.95 1.54
CA LEU A 52 -5.18 1.95 0.82
C LEU A 52 -6.25 2.63 -0.05
N ILE A 53 -7.05 3.53 0.53
CA ILE A 53 -8.16 4.19 -0.19
C ILE A 53 -7.62 5.07 -1.31
N LEU A 54 -6.67 5.97 -0.99
CA LEU A 54 -6.07 6.88 -1.97
C LEU A 54 -5.27 6.12 -3.03
N GLY A 55 -4.59 5.03 -2.64
CA GLY A 55 -3.85 4.17 -3.55
C GLY A 55 -4.75 3.47 -4.55
N LEU A 56 -5.88 2.90 -4.11
CA LEU A 56 -6.86 2.28 -5.00
C LEU A 56 -7.52 3.30 -5.95
N ILE A 57 -7.84 4.50 -5.45
CA ILE A 57 -8.31 5.61 -6.30
C ILE A 57 -7.24 6.01 -7.32
N GLY A 58 -5.98 6.10 -6.89
CA GLY A 58 -4.85 6.43 -7.75
C GLY A 58 -4.63 5.39 -8.85
N VAL A 59 -4.75 4.10 -8.53
CA VAL A 59 -4.69 3.01 -9.52
C VAL A 59 -5.84 3.11 -10.52
N TRP A 60 -7.06 3.36 -10.05
CA TRP A 60 -8.23 3.52 -10.92
C TRP A 60 -8.08 4.73 -11.86
N TYR A 61 -7.67 5.88 -11.32
CA TYR A 61 -7.43 7.11 -12.08
C TYR A 61 -6.30 6.95 -13.10
N CYS A 62 -5.20 6.28 -12.71
CA CYS A 62 -4.10 5.97 -13.62
C CYS A 62 -4.58 5.06 -14.75
N ASN A 63 -5.38 4.04 -14.44
CA ASN A 63 -5.95 3.17 -15.44
C ASN A 63 -6.83 3.97 -16.41
N GLU A 64 -7.75 4.81 -15.94
CA GLU A 64 -8.59 5.64 -16.82
C GLU A 64 -7.79 6.53 -17.78
N LEU A 65 -6.73 7.18 -17.30
CA LEU A 65 -5.88 8.06 -18.11
C LEU A 65 -5.02 7.31 -19.14
N PHE A 66 -4.48 6.15 -18.76
CA PHE A 66 -3.45 5.47 -19.54
C PHE A 66 -3.94 4.20 -20.24
N TYR A 67 -5.14 3.71 -19.95
CA TYR A 67 -5.69 2.49 -20.56
C TYR A 67 -5.62 2.54 -22.09
N ASN A 68 -6.05 3.65 -22.70
CA ASN A 68 -6.04 3.84 -24.15
C ASN A 68 -4.63 3.90 -24.76
N LYS A 69 -3.59 4.11 -23.94
CA LYS A 69 -2.18 4.10 -24.36
C LYS A 69 -1.53 2.73 -24.16
N THR A 70 -2.21 1.79 -23.51
CA THR A 70 -1.74 0.41 -23.40
C THR A 70 -2.03 -0.38 -24.68
N LEU A 71 -1.57 -1.63 -24.72
CA LEU A 71 -1.84 -2.57 -25.82
C LEU A 71 -3.24 -3.21 -25.71
N PHE A 72 -3.88 -3.16 -24.54
CA PHE A 72 -5.20 -3.76 -24.31
C PHE A 72 -6.35 -3.27 -25.22
N PRO A 73 -6.46 -1.98 -25.57
CA PRO A 73 -7.51 -1.47 -26.46
C PRO A 73 -7.20 -1.65 -27.95
N GLN A 74 -5.95 -1.98 -28.29
CA GLN A 74 -5.53 -2.12 -29.69
C GLN A 74 -5.96 -3.47 -30.29
N GLY A 75 -6.29 -4.44 -29.43
CA GLY A 75 -6.68 -5.79 -29.82
C GLY A 75 -5.51 -6.61 -30.35
N SER A 76 -5.77 -7.87 -30.66
CA SER A 76 -4.72 -8.76 -31.13
C SER A 76 -4.32 -8.45 -32.57
N GLY A 77 -3.01 -8.42 -32.83
CA GLY A 77 -2.45 -8.23 -34.18
C GLY A 77 -2.47 -9.49 -35.05
N SER A 78 -2.88 -10.65 -34.52
CA SER A 78 -2.97 -11.92 -35.22
C SER A 78 -4.07 -12.80 -34.64
N VAL A 79 -4.53 -13.79 -35.41
CA VAL A 79 -5.55 -14.76 -34.95
C VAL A 79 -5.02 -15.57 -33.76
N GLU A 80 -3.75 -16.00 -33.82
CA GLU A 80 -3.12 -16.76 -32.72
C GLU A 80 -2.95 -15.93 -31.44
N GLY A 81 -2.85 -14.60 -31.55
CA GLY A 81 -2.73 -13.74 -30.38
C GLY A 81 -4.07 -13.47 -29.68
N GLU A 82 -5.21 -13.83 -30.29
CA GLU A 82 -6.53 -13.60 -29.70
C GLU A 82 -6.74 -14.48 -28.46
N GLU A 83 -6.29 -15.74 -28.51
CA GLU A 83 -6.34 -16.65 -27.37
C GLU A 83 -5.42 -16.18 -26.23
N VAL A 84 -4.25 -15.64 -26.56
CA VAL A 84 -3.28 -15.11 -25.59
C VAL A 84 -3.85 -13.87 -24.87
N ASP A 85 -4.46 -12.95 -25.61
CA ASP A 85 -5.11 -11.77 -25.04
C ASP A 85 -6.27 -12.16 -24.11
N TRP A 86 -7.03 -13.20 -24.46
CA TRP A 86 -8.09 -13.73 -23.61
C TRP A 86 -7.52 -14.30 -22.31
N MET A 87 -6.49 -15.15 -22.39
CA MET A 87 -5.83 -15.71 -21.20
C MET A 87 -5.28 -14.62 -20.29
N LEU A 88 -4.69 -13.56 -20.86
CA LEU A 88 -4.16 -12.44 -20.09
C LEU A 88 -5.27 -11.67 -19.36
N LYS A 89 -6.38 -11.36 -20.04
CA LYS A 89 -7.52 -10.66 -19.44
C LYS A 89 -8.12 -11.45 -18.27
N VAL A 90 -8.28 -12.77 -18.43
CA VAL A 90 -8.76 -13.65 -17.36
C VAL A 90 -7.79 -13.67 -16.18
N THR A 91 -6.49 -13.81 -16.45
CA THR A 91 -5.46 -13.87 -15.41
C THR A 91 -5.40 -12.56 -14.61
N ILE A 92 -5.39 -11.41 -15.28
CA ILE A 92 -5.40 -10.09 -14.63
C ILE A 92 -6.69 -9.89 -13.83
N GLY A 93 -7.84 -10.34 -14.35
CA GLY A 93 -9.10 -10.26 -13.63
C GLY A 93 -9.07 -11.05 -12.32
N ILE A 94 -8.69 -12.32 -12.37
CA ILE A 94 -8.64 -13.19 -11.19
C ILE A 94 -7.59 -12.70 -10.18
N THR A 95 -6.35 -12.49 -10.64
CA THR A 95 -5.25 -12.06 -9.75
C THR A 95 -5.48 -10.66 -9.18
N GLY A 96 -6.06 -9.75 -9.97
CA GLY A 96 -6.42 -8.40 -9.54
C GLY A 96 -7.47 -8.40 -8.43
N ILE A 97 -8.51 -9.23 -8.54
CA ILE A 97 -9.53 -9.38 -7.48
C ILE A 97 -8.89 -9.91 -6.19
N VAL A 98 -8.11 -10.99 -6.28
CA VAL A 98 -7.43 -11.58 -5.11
C VAL A 98 -6.47 -10.57 -4.48
N PHE A 99 -5.74 -9.79 -5.30
CA PHE A 99 -4.87 -8.72 -4.83
C PHE A 99 -5.63 -7.68 -4.02
N VAL A 100 -6.72 -7.12 -4.57
CA VAL A 100 -7.49 -6.07 -3.87
C VAL A 100 -8.06 -6.59 -2.55
N ILE A 101 -8.62 -7.80 -2.53
CA ILE A 101 -9.13 -8.44 -1.31
C ILE A 101 -8.01 -8.57 -0.28
N THR A 102 -6.85 -9.07 -0.69
CA THR A 102 -5.70 -9.28 0.20
C THR A 102 -5.19 -7.95 0.77
N GLN A 103 -5.07 -6.90 -0.05
CA GLN A 103 -4.68 -5.59 0.42
C GLN A 103 -5.67 -5.03 1.44
N VAL A 104 -6.97 -5.13 1.17
CA VAL A 104 -8.01 -4.68 2.13
C VAL A 104 -7.88 -5.44 3.46
N LEU A 105 -7.74 -6.77 3.42
CA LEU A 105 -7.61 -7.59 4.62
C LEU A 105 -6.36 -7.26 5.45
N LEU A 106 -5.19 -7.10 4.81
CA LEU A 106 -3.93 -6.80 5.49
C LEU A 106 -3.92 -5.42 6.13
N PHE A 107 -4.42 -4.41 5.42
CA PHE A 107 -4.49 -3.04 5.92
C PHE A 107 -5.54 -2.90 7.02
N TRP A 108 -6.70 -3.55 6.85
CA TRP A 108 -7.71 -3.62 7.90
C TRP A 108 -7.19 -4.34 9.15
N PHE A 109 -6.46 -5.46 8.98
CA PHE A 109 -5.83 -6.18 10.07
C PHE A 109 -4.84 -5.28 10.83
N SER A 110 -3.96 -4.58 10.11
CA SER A 110 -2.98 -3.65 10.69
C SER A 110 -3.66 -2.53 11.49
N TYR A 111 -4.78 -2.00 11.01
CA TYR A 111 -5.56 -0.98 11.72
C TYR A 111 -6.32 -1.55 12.94
N LYS A 112 -6.99 -2.70 12.79
CA LYS A 112 -7.83 -3.32 13.82
C LYS A 112 -7.01 -3.86 14.99
N TYR A 113 -5.82 -4.40 14.69
CA TYR A 113 -4.91 -5.05 15.65
C TYR A 113 -3.67 -4.20 15.97
N GLN A 114 -3.76 -2.87 15.78
CA GLN A 114 -2.73 -1.94 16.23
C GLN A 114 -2.45 -2.07 17.74
N GLU A 115 -1.24 -1.68 18.17
CA GLU A 115 -0.80 -1.74 19.57
C GLU A 115 -1.83 -1.06 20.51
N SER A 116 -2.21 -1.76 21.58
CA SER A 116 -3.17 -1.27 22.57
C SER A 116 -2.91 -1.90 23.93
N ASP A 117 -2.84 -1.06 24.97
CA ASP A 117 -2.60 -1.50 26.36
C ASP A 117 -3.68 -2.47 26.87
N ASN A 118 -4.89 -2.40 26.33
CA ASN A 118 -6.03 -3.23 26.74
C ASN A 118 -6.09 -4.58 26.01
N ARG A 119 -5.21 -4.85 25.05
CA ARG A 119 -5.30 -6.04 24.19
C ARG A 119 -4.07 -6.91 24.35
N LYS A 120 -4.24 -8.11 24.90
CA LYS A 120 -3.18 -9.12 25.00
C LYS A 120 -3.06 -9.87 23.67
N ALA A 121 -1.83 -10.03 23.18
CA ALA A 121 -1.57 -10.85 22.01
C ALA A 121 -1.85 -12.31 22.36
N THR A 122 -2.75 -12.96 21.60
CA THR A 122 -2.99 -14.39 21.71
C THR A 122 -1.95 -15.11 20.86
N PHE A 123 -1.14 -15.96 21.47
CA PHE A 123 -0.22 -16.83 20.74
C PHE A 123 -1.03 -17.94 20.05
N PHE A 124 -0.97 -17.96 18.72
CA PHE A 124 -1.70 -18.92 17.89
C PHE A 124 -0.74 -19.52 16.87
N ALA A 125 -0.12 -20.65 17.24
CA ALA A 125 0.96 -21.24 16.45
C ALA A 125 0.48 -21.99 15.20
N HIS A 126 -0.71 -22.61 15.25
CA HIS A 126 -1.13 -23.55 14.22
C HIS A 126 -2.65 -23.67 14.09
N ASN A 127 -3.14 -23.84 12.85
CA ASN A 127 -4.53 -24.22 12.58
C ASN A 127 -4.67 -24.99 11.26
N THR A 128 -4.80 -26.31 11.36
CA THR A 128 -5.01 -27.20 10.21
C THR A 128 -6.21 -26.82 9.35
N LYS A 129 -7.29 -26.25 9.92
CA LYS A 129 -8.46 -25.84 9.12
C LYS A 129 -8.15 -24.64 8.22
N LEU A 130 -7.42 -23.64 8.73
CA LEU A 130 -7.02 -22.47 7.95
C LEU A 130 -5.99 -22.86 6.88
N GLU A 131 -5.07 -23.74 7.24
CA GLU A 131 -4.08 -24.28 6.30
C GLU A 131 -4.72 -25.01 5.13
N LEU A 132 -5.68 -25.89 5.42
CA LEU A 132 -6.39 -26.61 4.37
C LEU A 132 -7.13 -25.64 3.44
N ILE A 133 -7.77 -24.59 3.98
CA ILE A 133 -8.46 -23.58 3.16
C ILE A 133 -7.46 -22.83 2.27
N TRP A 134 -6.35 -22.33 2.82
CA TRP A 134 -5.41 -21.54 2.02
C TRP A 134 -4.57 -22.37 1.06
N THR A 135 -4.47 -23.68 1.23
CA THR A 135 -3.74 -24.57 0.32
C THR A 135 -4.66 -25.11 -0.76
N SER A 136 -5.92 -25.40 -0.45
CA SER A 136 -6.89 -25.93 -1.41
C SER A 136 -7.51 -24.87 -2.31
N VAL A 137 -7.62 -23.61 -1.89
CA VAL A 137 -8.19 -22.55 -2.75
C VAL A 137 -7.26 -22.18 -3.92
N PRO A 138 -5.93 -22.07 -3.74
CA PRO A 138 -5.02 -21.76 -4.84
C PRO A 138 -4.59 -22.97 -5.69
N ALA A 139 -4.74 -24.20 -5.19
CA ALA A 139 -4.35 -25.44 -5.87
C ALA A 139 -5.43 -25.91 -6.84
#